data_AF-A0A8H7WJJ1-F1
#
_entry.id   AF-A0A8H7WJJ1-F1
#
_cell.length_a   1.000
_cell.length_b   1.000
_cell.length_c   1.000
_cell.angle_alpha   90.00
_cell.angle_beta   90.00
_cell.angle_gamma   90.00
#
_symmetry.space_group_name_H-M   'P 1'
#
loop_
_entity.id
_entity.type
_entity.pdbx_description
1 polymer ?
#
loop_
_entity_poly.entity_id
_entity_poly.type
_entity_poly.pdbx_seq_one_letter_code
_entity_poly.pdbx_strand_id
1 'polypeptide(L)'
;MNPTTPPPPRPPTSPPGASKQPPRALLAPPGPEALALAVARRAATDAAIEAAVAIYNAGGDPVGEREDEIMVENMGRSEEDIRELIETDEILMGLRMRGLVRR
;
A
#
# COMPACT_ATOMS: atom_id res chain seq x y z
N MET A 1 -49.23 -65.09 9.53
CA MET A 1 -48.34 -64.54 10.58
C MET A 1 -47.30 -63.69 9.87
N ASN A 2 -47.31 -62.37 10.06
CA ASN A 2 -46.35 -61.46 9.44
C ASN A 2 -45.14 -61.29 10.37
N PRO A 3 -43.90 -61.54 9.94
CA PRO A 3 -42.72 -61.21 10.74
C PRO A 3 -42.41 -59.71 10.60
N THR A 4 -42.44 -58.96 11.70
CA THR A 4 -42.05 -57.55 11.72
C THR A 4 -40.55 -57.46 11.95
N THR A 5 -39.79 -57.24 10.88
CA THR A 5 -38.34 -56.95 10.94
C THR A 5 -38.13 -55.51 11.43
N PRO A 6 -37.29 -55.24 12.44
CA PRO A 6 -37.00 -53.86 12.86
C PRO A 6 -36.14 -53.13 11.80
N PRO A 7 -36.29 -51.81 11.64
CA PRO A 7 -35.51 -51.04 10.67
C PRO A 7 -34.02 -50.93 11.10
N PRO A 8 -33.08 -50.79 10.15
CA PRO A 8 -31.66 -50.71 10.46
C PRO A 8 -31.29 -49.38 11.15
N PRO A 9 -30.20 -49.34 11.96
CA PRO A 9 -29.73 -48.12 12.59
C PRO A 9 -29.22 -47.12 11.55
N ARG A 10 -29.46 -45.83 11.81
CA ARG A 10 -29.04 -44.74 10.92
C ARG A 10 -27.51 -44.58 10.95
N PRO A 11 -26.88 -44.21 9.82
CA PRO A 11 -25.44 -43.97 9.80
C PRO A 11 -25.08 -42.75 10.68
N PRO A 12 -23.86 -42.71 11.25
CA PRO A 12 -23.42 -41.59 12.06
C PRO A 12 -23.37 -40.34 11.19
N THR A 13 -24.05 -39.28 11.66
CA THR A 13 -23.98 -37.94 11.10
C THR A 13 -22.55 -37.41 11.19
N SER A 14 -21.92 -37.14 10.05
CA SER A 14 -20.65 -36.42 9.97
C SER A 14 -20.71 -35.13 10.81
N PRO A 15 -19.64 -34.76 11.53
CA PRO A 15 -19.65 -33.57 12.37
C PRO A 15 -19.83 -32.31 11.51
N PRO A 16 -20.73 -31.38 11.88
CA PRO A 16 -20.83 -30.10 11.22
C PRO A 16 -19.66 -29.22 11.66
N GLY A 17 -18.88 -28.72 10.71
CA GLY A 17 -17.98 -27.59 11.00
C GLY A 17 -16.49 -27.78 10.71
N ALA A 18 -16.09 -28.62 9.76
CA ALA A 18 -14.81 -28.36 9.08
C ALA A 18 -15.07 -27.29 8.01
N SER A 19 -15.18 -26.02 8.44
CA SER A 19 -14.95 -24.89 7.56
C SER A 19 -13.55 -25.07 6.96
N LYS A 20 -13.51 -25.59 5.72
CA LYS A 20 -12.34 -25.54 4.87
C LYS A 20 -12.11 -24.06 4.54
N GLN A 21 -11.56 -23.34 5.50
CA GLN A 21 -10.96 -22.05 5.25
C GLN A 21 -9.94 -22.33 4.14
N PRO A 22 -10.07 -21.73 2.94
CA PRO A 22 -9.05 -21.89 1.93
C PRO A 22 -7.73 -21.48 2.59
N PRO A 23 -6.64 -22.24 2.42
CA PRO A 23 -5.36 -21.81 2.95
C PRO A 23 -5.16 -20.39 2.46
N ARG A 24 -4.95 -19.45 3.40
CA ARG A 24 -4.57 -18.08 3.05
C ARG A 24 -3.45 -18.24 2.03
N ALA A 25 -3.69 -17.84 0.79
CA ALA A 25 -2.65 -17.88 -0.22
C ALA A 25 -1.50 -17.08 0.37
N LEU A 26 -0.43 -17.77 0.76
CA LEU A 26 0.84 -17.15 1.09
C LEU A 26 1.19 -16.40 -0.19
N LEU A 27 1.01 -15.08 -0.17
CA LEU A 27 1.39 -14.21 -1.27
C LEU A 27 2.81 -14.62 -1.64
N ALA A 28 2.97 -15.16 -2.85
CA ALA A 28 4.29 -15.56 -3.32
C ALA A 28 5.21 -14.35 -3.16
N PRO A 29 6.47 -14.56 -2.69
CA PRO A 29 7.41 -13.46 -2.57
C PRO A 29 7.49 -12.73 -3.91
N PRO A 30 7.62 -11.40 -3.89
CA PRO A 30 7.69 -10.62 -5.12
C PRO A 30 8.81 -11.18 -6.01
N GLY A 31 8.52 -11.29 -7.31
CA GLY A 31 9.51 -11.74 -8.28
C GLY A 31 10.74 -10.82 -8.29
N PRO A 32 11.88 -11.29 -8.81
CA PRO A 32 13.13 -10.52 -8.83
C PRO A 32 12.99 -9.17 -9.54
N GLU A 33 12.16 -9.10 -10.59
CA GLU A 33 11.87 -7.85 -11.31
C GLU A 33 11.11 -6.84 -10.45
N ALA A 34 10.10 -7.29 -9.69
CA ALA A 34 9.35 -6.43 -8.78
C ALA A 34 10.25 -5.89 -7.65
N LEU A 35 11.17 -6.73 -7.16
CA LEU A 35 12.16 -6.32 -6.17
C LEU A 35 13.15 -5.30 -6.74
N ALA A 36 13.66 -5.53 -7.95
CA ALA A 36 14.56 -4.60 -8.63
C ALA A 36 13.88 -3.24 -8.88
N LEU A 37 12.62 -3.24 -9.31
CA LEU A 37 11.83 -2.02 -9.49
C LEU A 37 11.64 -1.26 -8.16
N ALA A 38 11.33 -1.97 -7.08
CA ALA A 38 11.17 -1.35 -5.76
C ALA A 38 12.48 -0.70 -5.27
N VAL A 39 13.62 -1.38 -5.45
CA VAL A 39 14.94 -0.83 -5.12
C VAL A 39 15.26 0.39 -5.97
N ALA A 40 15.00 0.34 -7.28
CA ALA A 40 15.24 1.45 -8.19
C ALA A 40 14.36 2.67 -7.84
N ARG A 41 13.07 2.45 -7.52
CA ARG A 41 12.17 3.50 -7.06
C ARG A 41 12.67 4.17 -5.79
N ARG A 42 13.05 3.37 -4.79
CA ARG A 42 13.60 3.90 -3.54
C ARG A 42 14.85 4.74 -3.78
N ALA A 43 15.78 4.26 -4.60
CA ALA A 43 16.99 5.01 -4.93
C ALA A 43 16.68 6.33 -5.66
N ALA A 44 15.67 6.35 -6.53
CA ALA A 44 15.22 7.57 -7.20
C ALA A 44 14.58 8.56 -6.21
N THR A 45 13.73 8.10 -5.30
CA THR A 45 13.14 8.92 -4.23
C THR A 45 14.24 9.53 -3.36
N ASP A 46 15.20 8.72 -2.89
CA ASP A 46 16.32 9.21 -2.07
C ASP A 46 17.13 10.28 -2.80
N ALA A 47 17.44 10.06 -4.08
CA ALA A 47 18.15 11.04 -4.90
C ALA A 47 17.36 12.35 -5.10
N ALA A 48 16.04 12.27 -5.28
CA ALA A 48 15.18 13.43 -5.41
C ALA A 48 15.16 14.26 -4.10
N ILE A 49 15.12 13.60 -2.94
CA ILE A 49 15.19 14.28 -1.64
C ILE A 49 16.55 15.00 -1.48
N GLU A 50 17.67 14.37 -1.86
CA GLU A 50 18.99 15.04 -1.81
C GLU A 50 19.04 16.28 -2.73
N ALA A 51 18.52 16.17 -3.95
CA ALA A 51 18.48 17.29 -4.88
C ALA A 51 17.62 18.44 -4.34
N ALA A 52 16.46 18.13 -3.78
CA ALA A 52 15.59 19.10 -3.14
C ALA A 52 16.28 19.79 -1.95
N VAL A 53 16.97 19.04 -1.08
CA VAL A 53 17.76 19.63 0.02
C VAL A 53 18.82 20.61 -0.52
N ALA A 54 19.50 20.27 -1.61
CA ALA A 54 20.46 21.17 -2.24
C ALA A 54 19.80 22.47 -2.75
N ILE A 55 18.63 22.37 -3.39
CA ILE A 55 17.84 23.53 -3.85
C ILE A 55 17.42 24.40 -2.65
N TYR A 56 16.91 23.80 -1.59
CA TYR A 56 16.53 24.51 -0.37
C TYR A 56 17.70 25.28 0.24
N ASN A 57 18.89 24.67 0.28
CA ASN A 57 20.10 25.30 0.79
C ASN A 57 20.61 26.42 -0.12
N ALA A 58 20.34 26.36 -1.42
CA ALA A 58 20.58 27.44 -2.36
C ALA A 58 19.55 28.59 -2.27
N GLY A 59 18.54 28.46 -1.41
CA GLY A 59 17.50 29.47 -1.19
C GLY A 59 16.21 29.26 -1.98
N GLY A 60 16.07 28.13 -2.68
CA GLY A 60 14.82 27.74 -3.33
C GLY A 60 13.77 27.18 -2.36
N ASP A 61 12.58 26.88 -2.88
CA ASP A 61 11.47 26.28 -2.14
C ASP A 61 11.00 24.96 -2.78
N PRO A 62 11.78 23.88 -2.66
CA PRO A 62 11.43 22.58 -3.24
C PRO A 62 10.17 21.95 -2.62
N VAL A 63 9.79 22.38 -1.41
CA VAL A 63 8.56 21.90 -0.76
C VAL A 63 7.35 22.53 -1.46
N GLY A 64 7.35 23.85 -1.59
CA GLY A 64 6.31 24.57 -2.33
C GLY A 64 6.24 24.15 -3.80
N GLU A 65 7.38 24.05 -4.49
CA GLU A 65 7.44 23.60 -5.89
C GLU A 65 6.82 22.20 -6.07
N ARG A 66 7.09 21.26 -5.15
CA ARG A 66 6.53 19.90 -5.23
C ARG A 66 5.06 19.84 -4.88
N GLU A 67 4.60 20.61 -3.89
CA GLU A 67 3.16 20.74 -3.59
C GLU A 67 2.41 21.32 -4.78
N ASP A 68 2.96 22.36 -5.41
CA ASP A 68 2.39 23.01 -6.59
C ASP A 68 2.34 22.05 -7.79
N GLU A 69 3.39 21.23 -7.99
CA GLU A 69 3.40 20.17 -9.00
C GLU A 69 2.27 19.15 -8.75
N ILE A 70 2.09 18.67 -7.52
CA ILE A 70 1.01 17.74 -7.16
C ILE A 70 -0.36 18.36 -7.44
N MET A 71 -0.55 19.65 -7.11
CA MET A 71 -1.79 20.37 -7.40
C MET A 71 -2.06 20.47 -8.91
N VAL A 72 -1.02 20.74 -9.71
CA VAL A 72 -1.11 20.85 -11.16
C VAL A 72 -1.42 19.50 -11.81
N GLU A 73 -0.74 18.43 -11.40
CA GLU A 73 -0.96 17.08 -11.92
C GLU A 73 -2.35 16.51 -11.57
N ASN A 74 -2.95 17.01 -10.49
CA ASN A 74 -4.23 16.54 -9.97
C ASN A 74 -5.35 17.59 -10.09
N MET A 75 -5.24 18.51 -11.05
CA MET A 75 -6.31 19.48 -11.34
C MET A 75 -7.65 18.75 -11.58
N GLY A 76 -8.67 19.15 -10.81
CA GLY A 76 -10.01 18.57 -10.88
C GLY A 76 -10.29 17.47 -9.84
N ARG A 77 -9.30 17.08 -9.02
CA ARG A 77 -9.55 16.30 -7.80
C ARG A 77 -10.07 17.18 -6.67
N SER A 78 -10.64 16.55 -5.65
CA SER A 78 -11.08 17.27 -4.45
C SER A 78 -9.87 17.79 -3.66
N GLU A 79 -10.08 18.84 -2.87
CA GLU A 79 -9.04 19.35 -1.96
C GLU A 79 -8.59 18.29 -0.95
N GLU A 80 -9.50 17.40 -0.53
CA GLU A 80 -9.19 16.31 0.40
C GLU A 80 -8.25 15.28 -0.24
N ASP A 81 -8.52 14.87 -1.49
CA ASP A 81 -7.65 13.95 -2.23
C ASP A 81 -6.27 14.56 -2.47
N ILE A 82 -6.21 15.83 -2.82
CA ILE A 82 -4.93 16.54 -3.04
C ILE A 82 -4.14 16.61 -1.73
N ARG A 83 -4.81 16.88 -0.60
CA ARG A 83 -4.17 16.88 0.71
C ARG A 83 -3.62 15.50 1.06
N GLU A 84 -4.38 14.44 0.82
CA GLU A 84 -3.91 13.06 1.06
C GLU A 84 -2.67 12.74 0.20
N LEU A 85 -2.66 13.17 -1.07
CA LEU A 85 -1.48 13.02 -1.94
C LEU A 85 -0.26 13.77 -1.39
N ILE A 86 -0.42 15.01 -0.93
CA ILE A 86 0.66 15.81 -0.33
C ILE A 86 1.15 15.20 1.00
N GLU A 87 0.25 14.63 1.80
CA GLU A 87 0.60 13.97 3.06
C GLU A 87 1.36 12.67 2.85
N THR A 88 1.03 11.93 1.78
CA THR A 88 1.60 10.61 1.47
C THR A 88 2.74 10.62 0.43
N ASP A 89 3.05 11.77 -0.17
CA ASP A 89 4.18 11.89 -1.11
C ASP A 89 5.52 11.63 -0.41
N GLU A 90 6.25 10.63 -0.90
CA GLU A 90 7.48 10.14 -0.27
C GLU A 90 8.58 11.21 -0.23
N ILE A 91 8.64 12.09 -1.23
CA ILE A 91 9.65 13.15 -1.30
C ILE A 91 9.33 14.20 -0.24
N LEU A 92 8.08 14.68 -0.18
CA LEU A 92 7.63 15.65 0.83
C LEU A 92 7.77 15.10 2.24
N MET A 93 7.45 13.82 2.47
CA MET A 93 7.72 13.14 3.74
C MET A 93 9.21 13.13 4.07
N GLY A 94 10.07 12.80 3.10
CA GLY A 94 11.52 12.81 3.23
C GLY A 94 12.08 14.18 3.62
N LEU A 95 11.58 15.24 2.98
CA LEU A 95 11.94 16.63 3.30
C LEU A 95 11.47 17.04 4.70
N ARG A 96 10.22 16.70 5.07
CA ARG A 96 9.69 16.96 6.43
C ARG A 96 10.51 16.25 7.51
N MET A 97 10.91 15.00 7.29
CA MET A 97 11.78 14.26 8.23
C MET A 97 13.15 14.92 8.42
N ARG A 98 13.61 15.71 7.45
CA ARG A 98 14.85 16.51 7.53
C ARG A 98 14.62 17.92 8.10
N GLY A 99 13.39 18.24 8.51
CA GLY A 99 13.02 19.54 9.04
C GLY A 99 12.84 20.63 7.99
N LEU A 100 12.77 20.27 6.70
CA LEU A 100 12.51 21.22 5.63
C LEU A 100 10.99 21.42 5.49
N VAL A 101 10.58 22.68 5.43
CA VAL A 101 9.19 23.12 5.24
C VAL A 101 9.14 24.19 4.18
N ARG A 102 7.94 24.46 3.66
CA ARG A 102 7.67 25.54 2.71
C ARG A 102 8.23 26.88 3.21
N ARG A 103 8.85 27.66 2.32
CA ARG A 103 9.46 28.97 2.64
C ARG A 103 8.50 30.14 2.47
#